data_AF-A0A5C4V000-F1
#
_entry.id   AF-A0A5C4V000-F1
#
_cell.length_a   1.000
_cell.length_b   1.000
_cell.length_c   1.000
_cell.angle_alpha   90.00
_cell.angle_beta   90.00
_cell.angle_gamma   90.00
#
_symmetry.space_group_name_H-M   'P 1'
#
loop_
_entity.id
_entity.type
_entity.pdbx_description
1 polymer ?
#
loop_
_entity_poly.entity_id
_entity_poly.type
_entity_poly.pdbx_seq_one_letter_code
_entity_poly.pdbx_strand_id
1 'polypeptide(L)'
;MVVGDVVEVPTAYGLGPIEVTGIAGDTVEMVAPLTGPGYSMAGCSGGGGVSSNGGGGVGMSCEVGTVATVNEAMSLEVVEIVDAGAVLRIEPAG
;
A
#
# COMPACT_ATOMS: atom_id res chain seq x y z
N MET A 1 -0.38 -12.14 -1.79
CA MET A 1 0.31 -11.20 -2.68
C MET A 1 1.79 -11.48 -2.63
N VAL A 2 2.48 -11.46 -3.76
CA VAL A 2 3.94 -11.56 -3.85
C VAL A 2 4.49 -10.30 -4.53
N VAL A 3 5.81 -10.16 -4.55
CA VAL A 3 6.46 -9.04 -5.26
C VAL A 3 6.06 -9.04 -6.74
N GLY A 4 5.65 -7.88 -7.23
CA GLY A 4 5.15 -7.66 -8.59
C GLY A 4 3.63 -7.80 -8.74
N ASP A 5 2.92 -8.27 -7.71
CA ASP A 5 1.46 -8.29 -7.75
C ASP A 5 0.89 -6.87 -7.64
N VAL A 6 -0.23 -6.65 -8.33
CA VAL A 6 -0.96 -5.39 -8.36
C VAL A 6 -2.39 -5.60 -7.87
N VAL A 7 -2.85 -4.75 -6.95
CA VAL A 7 -4.24 -4.68 -6.48
C VAL A 7 -4.92 -3.45 -7.02
N GLU A 8 -6.03 -3.65 -7.70
CA GLU A 8 -6.95 -2.58 -8.05
C GLU A 8 -7.71 -2.13 -6.81
N VAL A 9 -7.69 -0.82 -6.54
CA VAL A 9 -8.48 -0.19 -5.48
C VAL A 9 -9.38 0.88 -6.07
N PRO A 10 -10.54 1.15 -5.46
CA PRO A 10 -11.40 2.26 -5.86
C PRO A 10 -10.64 3.59 -5.94
N THR A 11 -10.80 4.32 -7.04
CA THR A 11 -10.23 5.67 -7.22
C THR A 11 -10.66 6.66 -6.15
N ALA A 12 -11.82 6.42 -5.50
CA ALA A 12 -12.30 7.20 -4.37
C ALA A 12 -11.36 7.18 -3.15
N TYR A 13 -10.46 6.20 -3.04
CA TYR A 13 -9.45 6.15 -2.00
C TYR A 13 -8.26 7.09 -2.26
N GLY A 14 -8.23 7.78 -3.41
CA GLY A 14 -7.17 8.72 -3.79
C GLY A 14 -5.87 8.04 -4.24
N LEU A 15 -5.88 6.71 -4.33
CA LEU A 15 -4.82 5.89 -4.91
C LEU A 15 -5.29 5.28 -6.23
N GLY A 16 -4.35 5.00 -7.11
CA GLY A 16 -4.54 4.03 -8.19
C GLY A 16 -4.10 2.63 -7.73
N PRO A 17 -3.83 1.71 -8.66
CA PRO A 17 -3.47 0.35 -8.32
C PRO A 17 -2.23 0.29 -7.42
N ILE A 18 -2.29 -0.54 -6.39
CA ILE A 18 -1.21 -0.74 -5.42
C ILE A 18 -0.35 -1.90 -5.90
N GLU A 19 0.93 -1.64 -6.13
CA GLU A 19 1.93 -2.65 -6.49
C GLU A 19 2.76 -3.04 -5.27
N VAL A 20 3.00 -4.34 -5.07
CA VAL A 20 3.93 -4.85 -4.06
C VAL A 20 5.34 -4.86 -4.63
N THR A 21 6.23 -4.03 -4.09
CA THR A 21 7.62 -3.88 -4.58
C THR A 21 8.63 -4.67 -3.76
N GLY A 22 8.29 -5.05 -2.53
CA GLY A 22 9.19 -5.79 -1.65
C GLY A 22 8.47 -6.44 -0.48
N ILE A 23 9.01 -7.57 -0.02
CA ILE A 23 8.63 -8.24 1.22
C ILE A 23 9.92 -8.62 1.92
N ALA A 24 10.18 -8.04 3.09
CA ALA A 24 11.42 -8.20 3.82
C ALA A 24 11.15 -8.34 5.33
N GLY A 25 11.44 -9.52 5.89
CA GLY A 25 11.11 -9.82 7.29
C GLY A 25 9.62 -9.66 7.53
N ASP A 26 9.26 -8.78 8.46
CA ASP A 26 7.88 -8.48 8.82
C ASP A 26 7.32 -7.24 8.08
N THR A 27 8.02 -6.73 7.08
CA THR A 27 7.66 -5.51 6.36
C THR A 27 7.28 -5.79 4.91
N VAL A 28 6.20 -5.17 4.45
CA VAL A 28 5.79 -5.11 3.05
C VAL A 28 6.02 -3.70 2.51
N GLU A 29 6.72 -3.62 1.39
CA GLU A 29 6.92 -2.40 0.61
C GLU A 29 5.97 -2.38 -0.59
N MET A 30 5.30 -1.25 -0.76
CA MET A 30 4.30 -1.04 -1.79
C MET A 30 4.46 0.34 -2.43
N VAL A 31 3.91 0.49 -3.63
CA VAL A 31 3.83 1.76 -4.32
C VAL A 31 2.49 1.91 -5.03
N ALA A 32 1.92 3.11 -5.00
CA ALA A 32 0.69 3.42 -5.70
C ALA A 32 0.75 4.83 -6.32
N PRO A 33 0.22 5.04 -7.53
CA PRO A 33 0.07 6.38 -8.07
C PRO A 33 -1.04 7.13 -7.30
N LEU A 34 -0.92 8.45 -7.19
CA LEU A 34 -1.98 9.29 -6.64
C LEU A 34 -3.00 9.63 -7.73
N THR A 35 -4.28 9.46 -7.44
CA THR A 35 -5.37 9.79 -8.36
C THR A 35 -6.00 11.16 -8.06
N GLY A 36 -5.64 11.78 -6.94
CA GLY A 36 -6.12 13.09 -6.54
C GLY A 36 -5.08 13.91 -5.75
N PRO A 37 -5.36 15.20 -5.51
CA PRO A 37 -4.51 16.05 -4.69
C PRO A 37 -4.70 15.74 -3.20
N GLY A 38 -3.60 15.76 -2.44
CA GLY A 38 -3.61 15.51 -1.00
C GLY A 38 -3.46 14.02 -0.70
N TYR A 39 -2.25 13.64 -0.28
CA TYR A 39 -1.97 12.32 0.26
C TYR A 39 -1.77 12.45 1.77
N SER A 40 -2.51 11.65 2.55
CA SER A 40 -2.24 11.46 3.97
C SER A 40 -2.19 9.97 4.29
N MET A 41 -1.33 9.63 5.25
CA MET A 41 -1.21 8.28 5.77
C MET A 41 -0.94 8.33 7.27
N ALA A 42 -1.58 7.43 7.99
CA ALA A 42 -1.29 7.11 9.38
C ALA A 42 -1.03 5.61 9.51
N GLY A 43 -0.26 5.19 10.53
CA GLY A 43 0.03 3.77 10.82
C GLY A 43 1.26 3.23 10.09
N CYS A 44 1.32 3.37 8.77
CA CYS A 44 2.48 2.97 7.97
C CYS A 44 3.42 4.15 7.68
N SER A 45 4.65 3.84 7.27
CA SER A 45 5.58 4.85 6.77
C SER A 45 5.24 5.17 5.31
N GLY A 46 5.09 6.45 5.01
CA GLY A 46 4.77 6.96 3.67
C GLY A 46 5.83 7.94 3.15
N GLY A 47 6.11 7.91 1.85
CA GLY A 47 7.07 8.80 1.19
C GLY A 47 6.94 8.82 -0.32
N GLY A 48 7.80 9.58 -1.01
CA GLY A 48 7.85 9.52 -2.48
C GLY A 48 8.37 8.15 -2.94
N GLY A 49 7.70 7.55 -3.93
CA GLY A 49 8.06 6.23 -4.46
C GLY A 49 8.04 6.19 -5.98
N VAL A 50 8.70 5.18 -6.56
CA VAL A 50 8.67 4.89 -7.99
C VAL A 50 8.17 3.46 -8.19
N SER A 51 7.19 3.30 -9.08
CA SER A 51 6.69 1.99 -9.49
C SER A 51 7.69 1.26 -10.38
N SER A 52 7.54 -0.06 -10.52
CA SER A 52 8.40 -0.86 -11.41
C SER A 52 8.30 -0.41 -12.88
N ASN A 53 7.18 0.19 -13.25
CA ASN A 53 6.93 0.77 -14.57
C ASN A 53 7.52 2.19 -14.75
N GLY A 54 8.26 2.70 -13.77
CA GLY A 54 8.91 4.02 -13.81
C GLY A 54 7.97 5.21 -13.58
N GLY A 55 6.71 4.96 -13.25
CA GLY A 55 5.75 5.99 -12.86
C GLY A 55 5.97 6.44 -11.41
N GLY A 56 5.94 7.76 -11.17
CA GLY A 56 6.01 8.31 -9.81
C GLY A 56 4.73 8.07 -9.01
N GLY A 57 4.88 7.84 -7.71
CA GLY A 57 3.76 7.59 -6.82
C GLY A 57 4.15 7.77 -5.36
N VAL A 58 3.34 7.22 -4.48
CA VAL A 58 3.60 7.15 -3.05
C VAL A 58 4.13 5.77 -2.68
N GLY A 59 5.30 5.74 -2.09
CA GLY A 59 5.87 4.55 -1.45
C GLY A 59 5.25 4.37 -0.07
N MET A 60 4.89 3.14 0.26
CA MET A 60 4.27 2.74 1.52
C MET A 60 5.05 1.55 2.10
N SER A 61 5.36 1.61 3.38
CA SER A 61 6.04 0.53 4.10
C SER A 61 5.27 0.22 5.38
N CYS A 62 4.76 -1.02 5.45
CA CYS A 62 3.87 -1.48 6.51
C CYS A 62 4.41 -2.75 7.16
N GLU A 63 4.44 -2.79 8.48
CA GLU A 63 4.75 -4.00 9.24
C GLU A 63 3.50 -4.87 9.43
N VAL A 64 3.68 -6.19 9.54
CA VAL A 64 2.58 -7.13 9.87
C VAL A 64 1.84 -6.69 11.14
N GLY A 65 0.51 -6.76 11.09
CA GLY A 65 -0.38 -6.36 12.18
C GLY A 65 -0.61 -4.86 12.30
N THR A 66 0.08 -4.04 11.49
CA THR A 66 -0.19 -2.60 11.43
C THR A 66 -1.40 -2.33 10.56
N VAL A 67 -2.33 -1.52 11.07
CA VAL A 67 -3.44 -0.96 10.30
C VAL A 67 -3.10 0.48 9.96
N ALA A 68 -2.97 0.77 8.67
CA ALA A 68 -2.84 2.11 8.15
C ALA A 68 -4.16 2.68 7.67
N THR A 69 -4.31 3.99 7.81
CA THR A 69 -5.39 4.75 7.19
C THR A 69 -4.78 5.63 6.10
N VAL A 70 -5.31 5.53 4.88
CA VAL A 70 -4.90 6.33 3.73
C VAL A 70 -6.03 7.29 3.35
N ASN A 71 -5.70 8.57 3.23
CA ASN A 71 -6.61 9.65 2.81
C ASN A 71 -7.92 9.73 3.62
N GLU A 72 -7.94 9.21 4.85
CA GLU A 72 -9.16 9.05 5.67
C GLU A 72 -10.29 8.26 4.96
N ALA A 73 -9.96 7.53 3.90
CA ALA A 73 -10.91 6.90 2.99
C ALA A 73 -10.71 5.38 2.88
N MET A 74 -9.51 4.89 3.17
CA MET A 74 -9.13 3.49 3.05
C MET A 74 -8.37 3.04 4.30
N SER A 75 -8.68 1.83 4.78
CA SER A 75 -7.83 1.08 5.70
C SER A 75 -7.00 0.05 4.91
N LEU A 76 -5.73 -0.10 5.31
CA LEU A 76 -4.79 -1.08 4.77
C LEU A 76 -4.14 -1.81 5.94
N GLU A 77 -4.32 -3.13 5.99
CA GLU A 77 -3.73 -3.98 7.01
C GLU A 77 -2.88 -5.07 6.35
N VAL A 78 -1.65 -5.24 6.82
CA VAL A 78 -0.85 -6.43 6.52
C VAL A 78 -1.21 -7.50 7.54
N VAL A 79 -2.08 -8.44 7.16
CA VAL A 79 -2.62 -9.44 8.09
C VAL A 79 -1.57 -10.47 8.47
N GLU A 80 -0.81 -10.95 7.49
CA GLU A 80 0.27 -11.91 7.69
C GLU A 80 1.28 -11.85 6.54
N ILE A 81 2.51 -12.26 6.83
CA ILE A 81 3.54 -12.58 5.84
C ILE A 81 3.88 -14.05 5.99
N VAL A 82 3.82 -14.80 4.88
CA VAL A 82 4.11 -16.22 4.81
C VAL A 82 5.09 -16.45 3.67
N ASP A 83 6.27 -16.93 3.99
CA ASP A 83 7.39 -17.11 3.05
C ASP A 83 7.73 -15.81 2.29
N ALA A 84 7.47 -15.80 0.97
CA ALA A 84 7.69 -14.66 0.09
C ALA A 84 6.37 -13.94 -0.28
N GLY A 85 5.30 -14.19 0.47
CA GLY A 85 3.98 -13.62 0.24
C GLY A 85 3.43 -12.89 1.45
N ALA A 86 2.53 -11.95 1.19
CA ALA A 86 1.79 -11.18 2.18
C ALA A 86 0.28 -11.25 1.93
N VAL A 87 -0.52 -11.24 2.98
CA VAL A 87 -1.97 -11.08 2.91
C VAL A 87 -2.31 -9.66 3.30
N LEU A 88 -2.93 -8.93 2.38
CA LEU A 88 -3.40 -7.58 2.60
C LEU A 88 -4.92 -7.59 2.80
N ARG A 89 -5.41 -6.87 3.79
CA ARG A 89 -6.82 -6.49 3.93
C ARG A 89 -6.96 -5.03 3.57
N ILE A 90 -7.89 -4.74 2.65
CA ILE A 90 -8.18 -3.40 2.15
C ILE A 90 -9.67 -3.16 2.26
N GLU A 91 -10.05 -2.14 3.02
CA GLU A 91 -11.45 -1.81 3.28
C GLU A 91 -11.65 -0.28 3.25
N PRO A 92 -12.89 0.22 3.08
CA PRO A 92 -13.18 1.63 3.30
C PRO A 92 -12.87 2.02 4.76
N ALA A 93 -12.36 3.24 4.97
CA ALA A 93 -12.25 3.80 6.32
C ALA A 93 -13.64 4.28 6.78
N GLY A 94 -14.14 3.75 7.91
CA GLY A 94 -15.44 4.12 8.48
C GLY A 94 -16.18 2.98 9.16
#